data_AF-A0A4Z0L5N0-F1
#
_entry.id   AF-A0A4Z0L5N0-F1
#
_cell.length_a   1.000
_cell.length_b   1.000
_cell.length_c   1.000
_cell.angle_alpha   90.00
_cell.angle_beta   90.00
_cell.angle_gamma   90.00
#
_symmetry.space_group_name_H-M   'P 1'
#
loop_
_entity.id
_entity.type
_entity.pdbx_description
1 polymer ?
#
loop_
_entity_poly.entity_id
_entity_poly.type
_entity_poly.pdbx_seq_one_letter_code
_entity_poly.pdbx_strand_id
1 'polypeptide(L)' 'MAKLTLQEQLLQAGLVTSKKMAKVQRTAKKSRVQAREASEPGEDIIKAKLEGVEQLSVQEQLEVLAKAVQ' A
#
# COMPACT_ATOMS: atom_id res chain seq x y z
N MET A 1 -16.48 -11.38 8.15
CA MET A 1 -15.87 -12.57 7.50
C MET A 1 -14.77 -12.08 6.59
N ALA A 2 -13.55 -12.58 6.74
CA ALA A 2 -12.49 -12.29 5.77
C ALA A 2 -12.85 -12.98 4.45
N LYS A 3 -12.99 -12.21 3.36
CA LYS A 3 -13.17 -12.78 2.03
C LYS A 3 -11.90 -13.55 1.67
N LEU A 4 -12.03 -14.83 1.31
CA LEU A 4 -10.92 -15.62 0.78
C LEU A 4 -10.31 -14.89 -0.42
N THR A 5 -8.99 -14.90 -0.50
CA THR A 5 -8.28 -14.41 -1.68
C THR A 5 -8.58 -15.32 -2.87
N LEU A 6 -8.55 -14.79 -4.10
CA LEU A 6 -8.76 -15.57 -5.32
C LEU A 6 -7.90 -16.84 -5.35
N GLN A 7 -6.67 -16.75 -4.84
CA GLN A 7 -5.74 -17.87 -4.73
C GLN A 7 -6.22 -18.98 -3.78
N GLU A 8 -6.79 -18.62 -2.63
CA GLU A 8 -7.37 -19.57 -1.67
C GLU A 8 -8.67 -20.16 -2.22
N GLN A 9 -9.47 -19.38 -2.94
CA GLN A 9 -10.68 -19.87 -3.62
C GLN A 9 -10.32 -20.94 -4.67
N LEU A 10 -9.31 -20.66 -5.48
CA LEU A 10 -8.83 -21.59 -6.52
C LEU A 10 -8.17 -22.84 -5.93
N LEU A 11 -7.50 -22.75 -4.77
CA LEU A 11 -6.97 -23.91 -4.04
C LEU A 11 -8.11 -24.77 -3.49
N GLN A 12 -9.12 -24.15 -2.89
CA GLN A 12 -10.31 -24.85 -2.38
C GLN A 12 -11.09 -25.55 -3.51
N ALA A 13 -11.14 -24.95 -4.69
CA ALA A 13 -11.76 -25.51 -5.89
C ALA A 13 -10.89 -26.57 -6.59
N GLY A 14 -9.70 -26.89 -6.09
CA GLY A 14 -8.78 -27.87 -6.70
C GLY A 14 -8.15 -27.43 -8.02
N LEU A 15 -8.33 -26.17 -8.42
CA LEU A 15 -7.78 -25.58 -9.65
C LEU A 15 -6.30 -25.22 -9.53
N VAL A 16 -5.79 -25.10 -8.30
CA VAL A 16 -4.38 -24.82 -7.99
C VAL A 16 -3.89 -25.80 -6.93
N THR A 17 -2.65 -26.28 -7.07
CA THR A 17 -2.04 -27.17 -6.08
C THR A 17 -1.31 -26.37 -5.00
N SER A 18 -1.22 -26.92 -3.79
CA SER A 18 -0.47 -26.30 -2.67
C SER A 18 0.99 -26.00 -3.05
N LYS A 19 1.60 -26.82 -3.92
CA LYS A 19 2.94 -26.60 -4.46
C LYS A 19 3.01 -25.35 -5.35
N LYS A 20 2.00 -25.12 -6.20
CA LYS A 20 1.89 -23.89 -7.02
C LYS A 20 1.65 -22.67 -6.12
N MET A 21 0.79 -22.77 -5.11
CA MET A 21 0.58 -21.72 -4.11
C MET A 21 1.86 -21.33 -3.36
N ALA A 22 2.63 -22.31 -2.89
CA ALA A 22 3.91 -22.06 -2.22
C ALA A 22 4.94 -21.39 -3.14
N LYS A 23 4.94 -21.75 -4.44
CA LYS A 23 5.82 -21.10 -5.43
C LYS A 23 5.41 -19.64 -5.66
N VAL A 24 4.11 -19.36 -5.83
CA VAL A 24 3.60 -18.00 -6.00
C VAL A 24 3.91 -17.13 -4.77
N GLN A 25 3.72 -17.65 -3.55
CA GLN A 25 4.09 -16.91 -2.35
C GLN A 25 5.59 -16.64 -2.25
N ARG A 26 6.45 -17.60 -2.65
CA ARG A 26 7.92 -17.40 -2.66
C ARG A 26 8.36 -16.37 -3.70
N THR A 27 7.82 -16.44 -4.91
CA THR A 27 8.13 -15.47 -5.97
C THR A 27 7.55 -14.09 -5.67
N ALA A 28 6.35 -14.02 -5.08
CA ALA A 28 5.76 -12.77 -4.61
C ALA A 28 6.59 -12.14 -3.48
N LYS A 29 7.12 -12.94 -2.54
CA LYS A 29 8.05 -12.44 -1.51
C LYS A 29 9.34 -11.89 -2.12
N LYS A 30 9.94 -12.59 -3.09
CA LYS A 30 11.18 -12.12 -3.76
C LYS A 30 10.96 -10.86 -4.61
N SER A 31 9.85 -10.79 -5.33
CA SER A 31 9.45 -9.60 -6.09
C SER A 31 9.13 -8.42 -5.16
N ARG A 32 8.50 -8.65 -4.00
CA ARG A 32 8.25 -7.61 -3.00
C ARG A 32 9.55 -7.10 -2.36
N VAL A 33 10.53 -7.97 -2.14
CA VAL A 33 11.86 -7.59 -1.64
C VAL A 33 12.61 -6.76 -2.68
N GLN A 34 12.65 -7.21 -3.94
CA GLN A 34 13.20 -6.40 -5.04
C GLN A 34 12.49 -5.07 -5.23
N ALA A 35 11.15 -5.04 -5.15
CA ALA A 35 10.39 -3.81 -5.24
C ALA A 35 10.67 -2.88 -4.07
N ARG A 36 10.95 -3.41 -2.87
CA ARG A 36 11.34 -2.60 -1.69
C ARG A 36 12.77 -2.08 -1.82
N GLU A 37 13.73 -2.92 -2.19
CA GLU A 37 15.13 -2.51 -2.43
C GLU A 37 15.22 -1.48 -3.57
N ALA A 38 14.37 -1.59 -4.60
CA ALA A 38 14.27 -0.61 -5.69
C ALA A 38 13.44 0.63 -5.32
N SER A 39 12.58 0.54 -4.29
CA SER A 39 11.78 1.67 -3.78
C SER A 39 12.44 2.38 -2.59
N GLU A 40 13.58 1.91 -2.12
CA GLU A 40 14.36 2.56 -1.05
C GLU A 40 14.70 4.03 -1.37
N PRO A 41 15.08 4.42 -2.61
CA PRO A 41 15.19 5.85 -2.96
C PRO A 41 13.83 6.59 -3.08
N GLY A 42 12.71 5.89 -3.00
CA GLY A 42 11.35 6.44 -3.06
C GLY A 42 10.72 6.72 -1.69
N GLU A 43 11.25 6.16 -0.61
CA GLU A 43 10.68 6.35 0.73
C GLU A 43 10.86 7.80 1.23
N ASP A 44 11.98 8.44 0.90
CA ASP A 44 12.23 9.86 1.20
C ASP A 44 11.36 10.79 0.35
N ILE A 45 11.11 10.44 -0.91
CA ILE A 45 10.23 11.21 -1.82
C ILE A 45 8.78 11.11 -1.38
N ILE A 46 8.33 9.94 -0.94
CA ILE A 46 6.96 9.72 -0.44
C ILE A 46 6.75 10.45 0.89
N LYS A 47 7.72 10.41 1.80
CA LYS A 47 7.66 11.19 3.05
C LYS A 47 7.60 12.70 2.79
N ALA A 48 8.48 13.22 1.94
CA ALA A 48 8.48 14.64 1.58
C ALA A 48 7.14 15.07 0.94
N LYS A 49 6.51 14.19 0.16
CA LYS A 49 5.19 14.46 -0.44
C LYS A 49 4.06 14.43 0.58
N LEU A 50 4.13 13.56 1.58
CA LEU A 50 3.15 13.49 2.67
C LEU A 50 3.25 14.71 3.58
N GLU A 51 4.46 15.14 3.95
CA GLU A 51 4.67 16.35 4.77
C GLU A 51 4.16 17.62 4.08
N GLY A 52 4.36 17.76 2.77
CA GLY A 52 3.82 18.90 2.01
C GLY A 52 2.29 18.94 1.96
N VAL A 53 1.64 17.78 1.84
CA VAL A 53 0.16 17.67 1.84
C VAL A 53 -0.41 18.00 3.22
N GLU A 54 0.26 17.57 4.30
CA GLU A 54 -0.15 17.88 5.67
C GLU A 54 -0.06 19.39 5.95
N GLN A 55 1.00 20.06 5.51
CA GLN A 55 1.17 21.52 5.67
C GLN A 55 0.14 22.34 4.89
N LEU A 56 -0.23 21.90 3.68
CA LEU A 56 -1.30 22.51 2.89
C LEU A 56 -2.65 22.39 3.61
N SER A 57 -2.95 21.21 4.16
CA SER A 57 -4.20 20.97 4.88
C SER A 57 -4.31 21.82 6.16
N VAL A 58 -3.21 22.02 6.88
CA VAL A 58 -3.19 22.90 8.07
C VAL A 58 -3.41 24.36 7.67
N GLN A 59 -2.83 24.83 6.56
CA GLN A 59 -3.06 26.19 6.04
C GLN A 59 -4.52 26.41 5.64
N GLU A 60 -5.10 25.47 4.89
CA GLU A 60 -6.51 25.54 4.50
C GLU A 60 -7.44 25.59 5.72
N GLN A 61 -7.16 24.81 6.76
CA GLN A 61 -7.93 24.83 8.00
C GLN A 61 -7.81 26.18 8.74
N LEU A 62 -6.62 26.76 8.81
CA LEU A 62 -6.41 28.07 9.43
C LEU A 62 -7.12 29.18 8.65
N GLU A 63 -7.10 29.13 7.32
CA GLU A 63 -7.76 30.13 6.47
C GLU A 63 -9.29 30.04 6.55
N VAL A 64 -9.84 28.82 6.61
CA VAL A 64 -11.27 28.59 6.86
C VAL A 64 -11.69 29.11 8.23
N LEU A 65 -10.87 28.88 9.26
CA LEU A 65 -11.17 29.32 10.62
C LEU A 65 -11.05 30.84 10.77
N ALA A 66 -10.07 31.47 10.11
CA ALA A 66 -9.93 32.92 10.06
C ALA A 66 -11.12 33.58 9.35
N LYS A 67 -11.61 32.97 8.27
CA LYS A 67 -12.76 33.47 7.50
C LYS A 67 -14.11 33.24 8.17
N ALA A 68 -14.21 32.27 9.10
CA ALA A 68 -15.41 32.01 9.89
C ALA A 68 -15.55 32.93 11.12
N VAL A 69 -14.46 33.61 11.52
CA VAL A 69 -14.43 34.55 12.66
C VAL A 69 -14.54 36.02 12.21
N GLN A 70 -14.47 36.29 10.90
CA GLN A 70 -14.76 37.59 10.28
C GLN A 70 -16.23 37.75 9.93
#